data_AF-A0A1X2HUC9-F1
#
_entry.id   AF-A0A1X2HUC9-F1
#
_cell.length_a   1.000
_cell.length_b   1.000
_cell.length_c   1.000
_cell.angle_alpha   90.00
_cell.angle_beta   90.00
_cell.angle_gamma   90.00
#
_symmetry.space_group_name_H-M   'P 1'
#
loop_
_entity.id
_entity.type
_entity.pdbx_description
1 polymer ?
#
loop_
_entity_poly.entity_id
_entity_poly.type
_entity_poly.pdbx_seq_one_letter_code
_entity_poly.pdbx_strand_id
1 'polypeptide(L)'
;MLGVAETISLVADASSISSSCFQKYLQDNSSVVQMSSSNQTLATQQMAQVQVLFGADPYDYTGSTDNTTVSTAEVYETDVLGRSAWIWYYAAFYNLEGLANQVVQNMTDNYNNLKQAASGYSDDQKPLVAWTTYNAPDQYNNNTASWTVSTAAYKAQLTQDVVVCTMGQHCRMPVRPSSCRP
;
A
#
# COMPACT_ATOMS: atom_id res chain seq x y z
N MET A 1 -4.13 25.58 -5.23
CA MET A 1 -2.84 25.96 -4.63
C MET A 1 -2.54 24.99 -3.50
N LEU A 2 -1.61 24.05 -3.71
CA LEU A 2 -1.09 23.18 -2.66
C LEU A 2 -0.07 24.00 -1.88
N GLY A 3 -0.29 24.20 -0.58
CA GLY A 3 0.59 24.98 0.27
C GLY A 3 1.99 24.38 0.31
N VAL A 4 3.01 25.24 0.24
CA VAL A 4 4.41 24.87 0.40
C VAL A 4 4.60 24.31 1.81
N ALA A 5 4.79 22.99 1.93
CA ALA A 5 5.31 22.38 3.14
C ALA A 5 6.84 22.52 3.10
N GLU A 6 7.43 23.13 4.14
CA GLU A 6 8.88 23.38 4.21
C GLU A 6 9.72 22.09 4.35
N THR A 7 9.09 20.96 4.67
CA THR A 7 9.77 19.65 4.73
C THR A 7 8.82 18.53 4.31
N ILE A 8 9.19 17.79 3.26
CA ILE A 8 8.64 16.46 2.96
C ILE A 8 9.65 15.46 3.53
N SER A 9 9.29 14.76 4.59
CA SER A 9 10.08 13.62 5.07
C SER A 9 9.67 12.39 4.30
N LEU A 10 10.50 11.97 3.35
CA LEU A 10 10.36 10.67 2.69
C LEU A 10 10.96 9.61 3.61
N VAL A 11 10.11 8.81 4.26
CA VAL A 11 10.55 7.57 4.91
C VAL A 11 10.58 6.47 3.85
N ALA A 12 11.64 6.47 3.04
CA ALA A 12 11.91 5.41 2.06
C ALA A 12 13.17 4.65 2.48
N ASP A 13 13.11 4.00 3.63
CA ASP A 13 14.16 3.04 3.99
C ASP A 13 13.73 1.64 3.51
N ALA A 14 14.66 0.90 2.88
CA ALA A 14 14.49 -0.50 2.53
C ALA A 14 14.13 -1.36 3.77
N SER A 15 14.45 -0.90 4.98
CA SER A 15 13.99 -1.50 6.25
C SER A 15 12.46 -1.54 6.40
N SER A 16 11.73 -0.72 5.64
CA SER A 16 10.26 -0.70 5.61
C SER A 16 9.65 -1.83 4.80
N ILE A 17 10.46 -2.56 4.02
CA ILE A 17 9.99 -3.69 3.22
C ILE A 17 9.72 -4.86 4.16
N SER A 18 8.47 -5.30 4.25
CA SER A 18 8.05 -6.34 5.21
C SER A 18 8.63 -7.74 4.92
N SER A 19 9.11 -7.97 3.70
CA SER A 19 9.72 -9.26 3.33
C SER A 19 11.19 -9.33 3.74
N SER A 20 11.50 -10.22 4.68
CA SER A 20 12.87 -10.52 5.10
C SER A 20 13.76 -11.03 3.97
N CYS A 21 13.18 -11.71 2.97
CA CYS A 21 13.89 -12.12 1.75
C CYS A 21 14.34 -10.92 0.93
N PHE A 22 13.47 -9.92 0.74
CA PHE A 22 13.83 -8.68 0.05
C PHE A 22 14.80 -7.82 0.86
N GLN A 23 14.64 -7.75 2.18
CA GLN A 23 15.61 -7.07 3.05
C GLN A 23 17.00 -7.70 2.92
N LYS A 24 17.10 -9.03 2.95
CA LYS A 24 18.37 -9.75 2.76
C LYS A 24 18.95 -9.51 1.36
N TYR A 25 18.11 -9.59 0.32
CA TYR A 25 18.52 -9.36 -1.07
C TYR A 25 19.08 -7.95 -1.28
N LEU A 26 18.50 -6.93 -0.63
CA LEU A 26 18.98 -5.54 -0.68
C LEU A 26 20.27 -5.34 0.14
N GLN A 27 20.45 -6.09 1.23
CA GLN A 27 21.70 -6.08 2.01
C GLN A 27 22.88 -6.67 1.22
N ASP A 28 22.62 -7.61 0.31
CA ASP A 28 23.64 -8.24 -0.54
C ASP A 28 24.07 -7.36 -1.74
N ASN A 29 23.79 -6.05 -1.73
CA ASN A 29 24.09 -5.08 -2.80
C ASN A 29 23.55 -5.47 -4.19
N SER A 30 22.55 -6.36 -4.23
CA SER A 30 21.93 -6.80 -5.48
C SER A 30 20.83 -5.81 -5.85
N SER A 31 20.97 -5.13 -6.98
CA SER A 31 19.90 -4.31 -7.54
C SER A 31 18.69 -5.20 -7.81
N VAL A 32 17.49 -4.83 -7.34
CA VAL A 32 16.25 -5.49 -7.76
C VAL A 32 16.09 -5.28 -9.26
N VAL A 33 16.44 -6.29 -10.04
CA VAL A 33 16.24 -6.27 -11.49
C VAL A 33 14.76 -6.52 -11.73
N GLN A 34 14.04 -5.47 -12.11
CA GLN A 34 12.68 -5.63 -12.61
C GLN A 34 12.72 -6.57 -13.82
N MET A 35 11.90 -7.62 -13.79
CA MET A 35 11.74 -8.46 -14.95
C MET A 35 11.10 -7.67 -16.07
N SER A 36 11.74 -7.69 -17.25
CA SER A 36 11.16 -7.11 -18.44
C SER A 36 9.90 -7.89 -18.83
N SER A 37 8.75 -7.21 -18.90
CA SER A 37 7.48 -7.77 -19.38
C SER A 37 7.52 -8.22 -20.83
N SER A 38 8.55 -7.83 -21.60
CA SER A 38 8.75 -8.26 -22.99
C SER A 38 9.57 -9.55 -23.15
N ASN A 39 10.21 -10.07 -22.09
CA ASN A 39 10.99 -11.31 -22.18
C ASN A 39 10.10 -12.54 -21.88
N GLN A 40 9.30 -12.94 -22.88
CA GLN A 40 8.34 -14.05 -22.73
C GLN A 40 9.01 -15.38 -22.36
N THR A 41 10.21 -15.67 -22.88
CA THR A 41 10.90 -16.93 -22.56
C THR A 41 11.24 -17.04 -21.07
N LEU A 42 11.76 -15.96 -20.47
CA LEU A 42 12.08 -15.94 -19.05
C LEU A 42 10.80 -15.98 -18.19
N ALA A 43 9.75 -15.26 -18.60
CA ALA A 43 8.46 -15.29 -17.93
C ALA A 43 7.87 -16.72 -17.91
N THR A 44 7.85 -17.42 -19.05
CA THR A 44 7.37 -18.82 -19.12
C THR A 44 8.20 -19.76 -18.23
N GLN A 45 9.53 -19.60 -18.19
CA GLN A 45 10.39 -20.43 -17.35
C GLN A 45 10.12 -20.24 -15.85
N GLN A 46 9.80 -19.02 -15.43
CA GLN A 46 9.46 -18.74 -14.03
C GLN A 46 8.06 -19.22 -13.68
N MET A 47 7.08 -18.97 -14.55
CA MET A 47 5.71 -19.42 -14.35
C MET A 47 5.59 -20.95 -14.33
N ALA A 48 6.46 -21.68 -15.03
CA ALA A 48 6.50 -23.15 -14.98
C ALA A 48 6.80 -23.72 -13.56
N GLN A 49 7.35 -22.91 -12.64
CA GLN A 49 7.60 -23.30 -11.26
C GLN A 49 6.48 -22.90 -10.30
N VAL A 50 5.51 -22.10 -10.77
CA VAL A 50 4.40 -21.57 -9.97
C VAL A 50 3.26 -22.58 -9.99
N GLN A 51 2.89 -23.08 -8.81
CA GLN A 51 1.79 -24.04 -8.64
C GLN A 51 0.43 -23.36 -8.53
N VAL A 52 0.39 -22.20 -7.86
CA VAL A 52 -0.79 -21.35 -7.69
C VAL A 52 -0.33 -19.91 -7.78
N LEU A 53 -1.06 -19.12 -8.56
CA LEU A 53 -0.86 -17.67 -8.66
C LEU A 53 -2.09 -16.96 -8.10
N PHE A 54 -1.91 -16.21 -7.02
CA PHE A 54 -2.98 -15.37 -6.49
C PHE A 54 -3.01 -14.04 -7.27
N GLY A 55 -4.13 -13.79 -7.96
CA GLY A 55 -4.34 -12.62 -8.82
C GLY A 55 -4.37 -13.00 -10.30
N ALA A 56 -3.91 -12.09 -11.15
CA ALA A 56 -3.80 -12.30 -12.59
C ALA A 56 -2.34 -12.56 -12.97
N ASP A 57 -2.11 -13.39 -14.01
CA ASP A 57 -0.78 -13.55 -14.59
C ASP A 57 -0.39 -12.24 -15.30
N PRO A 58 0.63 -11.52 -14.80
CA PRO A 58 1.03 -10.25 -15.41
C PRO A 58 1.67 -10.43 -16.79
N TYR A 59 1.97 -11.67 -17.21
CA TYR A 59 2.61 -12.02 -18.47
C TYR A 59 1.69 -12.77 -19.45
N ASP A 60 0.47 -13.11 -19.06
CA ASP A 60 -0.50 -13.77 -19.95
C ASP A 60 -1.19 -12.75 -20.88
N TYR A 61 -0.47 -12.37 -21.93
CA TYR A 61 -0.98 -11.46 -22.97
C TYR A 61 -1.84 -12.18 -24.03
N THR A 62 -1.86 -13.52 -24.02
CA THR A 62 -2.43 -14.34 -25.11
C THR A 62 -3.55 -15.29 -24.66
N GLY A 63 -3.87 -15.35 -23.37
CA GLY A 63 -4.90 -16.25 -22.83
C GLY A 63 -4.44 -17.71 -22.73
N SER A 64 -3.17 -17.93 -22.38
CA SER A 64 -2.57 -19.26 -22.26
C SER A 64 -3.27 -20.09 -21.17
N THR A 65 -3.56 -21.34 -21.51
CA THR A 65 -4.59 -22.22 -20.95
C THR A 65 -4.31 -22.86 -19.58
N ASP A 66 -3.22 -22.52 -18.90
CA ASP A 66 -2.92 -23.07 -17.57
C ASP A 66 -3.52 -22.17 -16.49
N ASN A 67 -4.78 -22.46 -16.15
CA ASN A 67 -5.55 -21.76 -15.11
C ASN A 67 -5.07 -22.13 -13.70
N THR A 68 -3.82 -21.80 -13.38
CA THR A 68 -3.28 -21.86 -11.99
C THR A 68 -3.55 -20.57 -11.22
N THR A 69 -4.25 -19.63 -11.85
CA THR A 69 -4.64 -18.36 -11.23
C THR A 69 -5.85 -18.53 -10.33
N VAL A 70 -5.77 -17.94 -9.15
CA VAL A 70 -6.85 -17.83 -8.18
C VAL A 70 -7.17 -16.35 -8.03
N SER A 71 -8.38 -15.96 -8.39
CA SER A 71 -8.82 -14.56 -8.31
C SER A 71 -8.70 -14.02 -6.90
N THR A 72 -8.18 -12.80 -6.78
CA THR A 72 -8.14 -12.05 -5.54
C THR A 72 -8.87 -10.72 -5.66
N ALA A 73 -9.40 -10.23 -4.56
CA ALA A 73 -10.25 -9.06 -4.49
C ALA A 73 -9.99 -8.22 -3.22
N GLU A 74 -8.84 -8.43 -2.57
CA GLU A 74 -8.41 -7.68 -1.39
C GLU A 74 -8.33 -6.17 -1.65
N VAL A 75 -8.11 -5.79 -2.91
CA VAL A 75 -8.08 -4.38 -3.33
C VAL A 75 -9.45 -3.69 -3.22
N TYR A 76 -10.55 -4.43 -3.23
CA TYR A 76 -11.91 -3.91 -3.11
C TYR A 76 -12.37 -3.76 -1.65
N GLU A 77 -11.66 -4.36 -0.70
CA GLU A 77 -11.92 -4.16 0.73
C GLU A 77 -11.72 -2.69 1.08
N THR A 78 -12.77 -2.06 1.59
CA THR A 78 -12.74 -0.62 1.91
C THR A 78 -12.05 -0.34 3.23
N ASP A 79 -11.98 -1.31 4.12
CA ASP A 79 -11.41 -1.16 5.45
C ASP A 79 -10.07 -1.91 5.63
N VAL A 80 -9.25 -1.44 6.57
CA VAL A 80 -7.88 -1.95 6.79
C VAL A 80 -7.87 -3.39 7.29
N LEU A 81 -8.81 -3.77 8.16
CA LEU A 81 -8.83 -5.10 8.76
C LEU A 81 -9.45 -6.13 7.80
N GLY A 82 -10.42 -5.74 6.99
CA GLY A 82 -10.99 -6.52 5.89
C GLY A 82 -9.92 -6.89 4.87
N ARG A 83 -9.01 -5.95 4.53
CA ARG A 83 -7.82 -6.28 3.73
C ARG A 83 -6.95 -7.35 4.38
N SER A 84 -6.74 -7.28 5.70
CA SER A 84 -5.93 -8.27 6.42
C SER A 84 -6.61 -9.65 6.52
N ALA A 85 -7.94 -9.71 6.49
CA ALA A 85 -8.71 -10.96 6.55
C ALA A 85 -8.45 -11.88 5.35
N TRP A 86 -7.97 -11.35 4.21
CA TRP A 86 -7.54 -12.14 3.06
C TRP A 86 -6.38 -13.10 3.38
N ILE A 87 -5.66 -12.89 4.49
CA ILE A 87 -4.66 -13.86 4.98
C ILE A 87 -5.30 -15.21 5.30
N TRP A 88 -6.54 -15.26 5.81
CA TRP A 88 -7.26 -16.51 6.01
C TRP A 88 -7.53 -17.23 4.69
N TYR A 89 -7.93 -16.47 3.66
CA TYR A 89 -8.18 -17.01 2.33
C TYR A 89 -6.92 -17.68 1.76
N TYR A 90 -5.77 -16.99 1.81
CA TYR A 90 -4.50 -17.55 1.34
C TYR A 90 -4.05 -18.76 2.17
N ALA A 91 -4.20 -18.71 3.48
CA ALA A 91 -3.74 -19.77 4.36
C ALA A 91 -4.49 -21.10 4.20
N ALA A 92 -5.75 -21.06 3.78
CA ALA A 92 -6.54 -22.26 3.51
C ALA A 92 -5.92 -23.14 2.41
N PHE A 93 -5.26 -22.55 1.40
CA PHE A 93 -4.57 -23.30 0.35
C PHE A 93 -3.36 -24.07 0.86
N TYR A 94 -2.80 -23.66 1.99
CA TYR A 94 -1.60 -24.25 2.58
C TYR A 94 -1.88 -25.01 3.87
N ASN A 95 -3.14 -25.14 4.29
CA ASN A 95 -3.54 -25.75 5.57
C ASN A 95 -2.82 -25.08 6.77
N LEU A 96 -2.75 -23.75 6.74
CA LEU A 96 -2.08 -22.89 7.72
C LEU A 96 -3.05 -21.97 8.47
N GLU A 97 -4.32 -22.37 8.60
CA GLU A 97 -5.38 -21.57 9.22
C GLU A 97 -5.05 -21.21 10.69
N GLY A 98 -4.40 -22.12 11.41
CA GLY A 98 -3.93 -21.86 12.77
C GLY A 98 -2.92 -20.70 12.83
N LEU A 99 -1.97 -20.66 11.89
CA LEU A 99 -1.01 -19.55 11.78
C LEU A 99 -1.71 -18.27 11.33
N ALA A 100 -2.64 -18.36 10.38
CA ALA A 100 -3.40 -17.20 9.92
C ALA A 100 -4.22 -16.56 11.05
N ASN A 101 -4.86 -17.36 11.89
CA ASN A 101 -5.56 -16.87 13.08
C ASN A 101 -4.63 -16.06 13.99
N GLN A 102 -3.44 -16.59 14.27
CA GLN A 102 -2.46 -15.88 15.09
C GLN A 102 -2.00 -14.57 14.43
N VAL A 103 -1.71 -14.58 13.12
CA VAL A 103 -1.25 -13.40 12.39
C VAL A 103 -2.33 -12.32 12.32
N VAL A 104 -3.55 -12.67 11.91
CA VAL A 104 -4.66 -11.71 11.79
C VAL A 104 -5.05 -11.15 13.16
N GLN A 105 -5.03 -11.97 14.22
CA GLN A 105 -5.27 -11.51 15.58
C GLN A 105 -4.19 -10.49 16.00
N ASN A 106 -2.91 -10.82 15.82
CA ASN A 106 -1.81 -9.91 16.15
C ASN A 106 -1.89 -8.60 15.35
N MET A 107 -2.25 -8.64 14.07
CA MET A 107 -2.46 -7.45 13.25
C MET A 107 -3.62 -6.59 13.77
N THR A 108 -4.73 -7.24 14.15
CA THR A 108 -5.90 -6.57 14.72
C THR A 108 -5.57 -5.90 16.05
N ASP A 109 -4.87 -6.60 16.94
CA ASP A 109 -4.47 -6.07 18.24
C ASP A 109 -3.51 -4.89 18.09
N ASN A 110 -2.49 -5.02 17.23
CA ASN A 110 -1.56 -3.93 16.95
C ASN A 110 -2.27 -2.71 16.34
N TYR A 111 -3.18 -2.93 15.38
CA TYR A 111 -3.97 -1.86 14.78
C TYR A 111 -4.79 -1.12 15.83
N ASN A 112 -5.53 -1.84 16.67
CA ASN A 112 -6.37 -1.25 17.70
C ASN A 112 -5.55 -0.53 18.77
N ASN A 113 -4.41 -1.08 19.17
CA ASN A 113 -3.49 -0.44 20.12
C ASN A 113 -2.94 0.88 19.56
N LEU A 114 -2.53 0.91 18.29
CA LEU A 114 -2.05 2.13 17.63
C LEU A 114 -3.14 3.17 17.50
N LYS A 115 -4.34 2.76 17.09
CA LYS A 115 -5.53 3.63 17.03
C LYS A 115 -5.85 4.22 18.41
N GLN A 116 -5.80 3.40 19.46
CA GLN A 116 -6.03 3.86 20.83
C GLN A 116 -4.95 4.85 21.27
N ALA A 117 -3.68 4.55 21.04
CA ALA A 117 -2.57 5.44 21.37
C ALA A 117 -2.71 6.79 20.64
N ALA A 118 -3.13 6.78 19.38
CA ALA A 118 -3.35 8.00 18.60
C ALA A 118 -4.57 8.81 19.07
N SER A 119 -5.56 8.18 19.71
CA SER A 119 -6.74 8.88 20.23
C SER A 119 -6.42 9.82 21.41
N GLY A 120 -5.26 9.67 22.05
CA GLY A 120 -4.77 10.56 23.10
C GLY A 120 -4.27 11.92 22.61
N TYR A 121 -4.09 12.11 21.31
CA TYR A 121 -3.70 13.41 20.73
C TYR A 121 -4.93 14.25 20.39
N SER A 122 -4.88 15.53 20.76
CA SER A 122 -5.88 16.51 20.33
C SER A 122 -5.81 16.75 18.82
N ASP A 123 -6.90 17.26 18.25
CA ASP A 123 -7.01 17.47 16.82
C ASP A 123 -5.94 18.43 16.27
N ASP A 124 -5.57 19.45 17.04
CA ASP A 124 -4.52 20.41 16.66
C ASP A 124 -3.11 19.81 16.68
N GLN A 125 -2.91 18.66 17.33
CA GLN A 125 -1.62 17.94 17.38
C GLN A 125 -1.46 16.92 16.25
N LYS A 126 -2.55 16.57 15.57
CA LYS A 126 -2.56 15.54 14.53
C LYS A 126 -2.19 16.15 13.17
N PRO A 127 -1.19 15.59 12.45
CA PRO A 127 -0.75 16.17 11.19
C PRO A 127 -1.78 15.98 10.07
N LEU A 128 -1.78 16.92 9.12
CA LEU A 128 -2.52 16.75 7.86
C LEU A 128 -1.74 15.81 6.94
N VAL A 129 -2.38 14.73 6.49
CA VAL A 129 -1.74 13.71 5.65
C VAL A 129 -2.38 13.66 4.27
N ALA A 130 -1.54 13.58 3.24
CA ALA A 130 -1.93 13.31 1.86
C ALA A 130 -1.20 12.06 1.36
N TRP A 131 -1.95 11.11 0.79
CA TRP A 131 -1.38 9.93 0.16
C TRP A 131 -1.14 10.23 -1.32
N THR A 132 0.10 10.26 -1.76
CA THR A 132 0.46 10.61 -3.14
C THR A 132 1.26 9.49 -3.80
N THR A 133 0.97 9.25 -5.07
CA THR A 133 1.78 8.38 -5.93
C THR A 133 2.48 9.25 -6.97
N TYR A 134 3.78 9.03 -7.15
CA TYR A 134 4.55 9.61 -8.24
C TYR A 134 4.51 8.69 -9.45
N ASN A 135 4.14 9.23 -10.61
CA ASN A 135 4.27 8.55 -11.89
C ASN A 135 5.46 9.15 -12.63
N ALA A 136 6.52 8.35 -12.79
CA ALA A 136 7.71 8.75 -13.53
C ALA A 136 7.40 8.91 -15.02
N PRO A 137 8.14 9.74 -15.77
CA PRO A 137 8.04 9.81 -17.22
C PRO A 137 8.15 8.44 -17.89
N ASP A 138 7.18 8.09 -18.73
CA ASP A 138 7.18 6.89 -19.54
C ASP A 138 6.43 7.08 -20.86
N GLN A 139 6.52 6.09 -21.75
CA GLN A 139 5.87 6.10 -23.06
C GLN A 139 4.33 6.12 -23.01
N TYR A 140 3.72 5.77 -21.87
CA TYR A 140 2.28 5.73 -21.67
C TYR A 140 1.72 7.03 -21.06
N ASN A 141 2.60 7.92 -20.59
CA ASN A 141 2.23 9.22 -20.02
C ASN A 141 2.85 10.42 -20.76
N ASN A 142 3.14 10.28 -22.05
CA ASN A 142 3.79 11.29 -22.89
C ASN A 142 5.15 11.77 -22.32
N ASN A 143 5.90 10.87 -21.70
CA ASN A 143 7.16 11.17 -21.01
C ASN A 143 7.03 12.34 -20.02
N THR A 144 5.87 12.46 -19.36
CA THR A 144 5.57 13.57 -18.45
C THR A 144 5.36 13.04 -17.04
N ALA A 145 6.19 13.52 -16.11
CA ALA A 145 6.07 13.19 -14.71
C ALA A 145 4.76 13.77 -14.13
N SER A 146 4.09 13.01 -13.26
CA SER A 146 2.88 13.50 -12.55
C SER A 146 2.79 12.97 -11.13
N TRP A 147 1.99 13.66 -10.31
CA TRP A 147 1.64 13.25 -8.96
C TRP A 147 0.13 13.09 -8.86
N THR A 148 -0.30 11.94 -8.33
CA THR A 148 -1.73 11.66 -8.12
C THR A 148 -2.01 11.55 -6.62
N VAL A 149 -2.99 12.29 -6.13
CA VAL A 149 -3.49 12.16 -4.76
C VAL A 149 -4.48 10.99 -4.72
N SER A 150 -4.26 10.07 -3.79
CA SER A 150 -5.07 8.87 -3.60
C SER A 150 -6.13 9.10 -2.53
N THR A 151 -7.39 8.89 -2.88
CA THR A 151 -8.55 9.00 -1.96
C THR A 151 -9.16 7.63 -1.58
N ALA A 152 -8.41 6.54 -1.77
CA ALA A 152 -8.86 5.19 -1.42
C ALA A 152 -9.34 5.11 0.04
N ALA A 153 -10.48 4.44 0.27
CA ALA A 153 -11.17 4.41 1.57
C ALA A 153 -10.27 3.93 2.71
N TYR A 154 -9.53 2.84 2.52
CA TYR A 154 -8.64 2.30 3.56
C TYR A 154 -7.52 3.28 3.94
N LYS A 155 -7.01 4.09 3.00
CA LYS A 155 -6.01 5.13 3.29
C LYS A 155 -6.63 6.29 4.06
N ALA A 156 -7.86 6.67 3.72
CA ALA A 156 -8.60 7.66 4.48
C ALA A 156 -8.90 7.17 5.90
N GLN A 157 -9.24 5.88 6.07
CA GLN A 157 -9.45 5.27 7.39
C GLN A 157 -8.16 5.25 8.22
N LEU A 158 -7.02 4.83 7.63
CA LEU A 158 -5.71 4.89 8.31
C LEU A 158 -5.42 6.30 8.80
N THR A 159 -5.66 7.28 7.94
CA THR A 159 -5.51 8.70 8.26
C THR A 159 -6.48 9.11 9.37
N GLN A 160 -7.78 8.83 9.30
CA GLN A 160 -8.75 9.21 10.33
C GLN A 160 -8.51 8.55 11.69
N ASP A 161 -8.05 7.30 11.69
CA ASP A 161 -7.81 6.54 12.91
C ASP A 161 -6.55 7.01 13.66
N VAL A 162 -5.65 7.76 13.01
CA VAL A 162 -4.42 8.30 13.63
C VAL A 162 -4.25 9.82 13.51
N VAL A 163 -5.00 10.50 12.63
CA VAL A 163 -4.97 11.94 12.37
C VAL A 163 -6.37 12.53 12.11
N VAL A 164 -6.50 13.85 12.11
CA VAL A 164 -7.82 14.53 12.06
C VAL A 164 -8.46 14.50 10.69
N CYS A 165 -7.67 14.50 9.61
CA CYS A 165 -8.19 14.87 8.31
C CYS A 165 -7.35 14.36 7.14
N THR A 166 -8.04 13.86 6.11
CA THR A 166 -7.48 13.53 4.80
C THR A 166 -7.67 14.70 3.85
N MET A 167 -6.62 15.13 3.15
CA MET A 167 -6.77 16.15 2.10
C MET A 167 -7.76 15.66 1.02
N GLY A 168 -8.88 16.38 0.83
CA GLY A 168 -9.90 16.05 -0.19
C GLY A 168 -11.30 15.73 0.34
N GLN A 169 -11.48 15.57 1.65
CA GLN A 169 -12.81 15.60 2.28
C GLN A 169 -13.00 16.90 3.09
N HIS A 170 -14.25 17.34 3.29
CA HIS A 170 -14.62 18.60 3.94
C HIS A 170 -14.08 18.72 5.37
N CYS A 171 -12.80 19.06 5.49
CA CYS A 171 -12.17 19.47 6.71
C CYS A 171 -12.41 20.96 6.87
N ARG A 172 -13.12 21.35 7.93
CA ARG A 172 -13.17 22.76 8.36
C ARG A 172 -11.73 23.20 8.55
N MET A 173 -11.24 24.05 7.66
CA MET A 173 -9.98 24.73 7.89
C MET A 173 -10.14 25.52 9.20
N PRO A 174 -9.16 25.46 10.13
CA PRO A 174 -9.17 26.33 11.29
C PRO A 174 -9.22 27.77 10.77
N VAL A 175 -10.29 28.47 11.15
CA VAL A 175 -10.50 29.86 10.80
C VAL A 175 -9.30 30.62 11.36
N ARG A 176 -8.49 31.23 10.48
CA ARG A 176 -7.37 32.07 10.93
C ARG A 176 -7.91 33.10 11.94
N PRO A 177 -7.27 33.27 13.11
CA PRO A 177 -7.61 34.36 14.01
C PRO A 177 -7.45 35.68 13.26
N SER A 178 -8.49 36.52 13.32
CA SER A 178 -8.64 37.78 12.60
C SER A 178 -7.74 38.93 13.09
N SER A 179 -6.60 38.63 13.71
CA SER A 179 -5.78 39.64 14.37
C SER A 179 -4.33 39.64 13.88
N CYS A 180 -4.13 39.84 12.57
CA CYS A 180 -2.85 40.26 12.00
C CYS A 180 -3.09 41.15 10.77
N ARG A 181 -3.27 42.44 11.02
CA ARG A 181 -2.89 43.60 10.18
C ARG A 181 -2.62 44.77 11.12
N PRO A 182 -1.76 45.74 10.75
CA PRO A 182 -1.06 45.92 9.48
C PRO A 182 0.36 45.34 9.49
#